data_AF-A0A452TCH9-F1
#
_entry.id   AF-A0A452TCH9-F1
#
_cell.length_a   1.000
_cell.length_b   1.000
_cell.length_c   1.000
_cell.angle_alpha   90.00
_cell.angle_beta   90.00
_cell.angle_gamma   90.00
#
_symmetry.space_group_name_H-M   'P 1'
#
loop_
_entity.id
_entity.type
_entity.pdbx_description
1 polymer ?
#
loop_
_entity_poly.entity_id
_entity_poly.type
_entity_poly.pdbx_seq_one_letter_code
_entity_poly.pdbx_strand_id
1 'polypeptide(L)'
;QTPQPPRTHMHSRCPNLVFCYIENREDILNASDKLTEVLEEANTLFNGVSRAREAVLDAQFLVLASDLGKEKAKQLRSDLNSFDMLRYVETLLTHMGVNPLEAEELIRDEDSSDFEFIVYDSWKISGKTAENTFNKTHTFHFLLGSIQGECPVPKPRNDRPRKVPTTEEKKTMPDQLNEMEESHQEATEKEVERILGLLQTYFREDPDTPMSFFDFVVDPHSFPRTVENIFHVSFIIRDGFARIKLDQDRLPIIEPVNINEESEGIDQNTQIRNQGIIALSYRDWEEIVKTFEISEPVIASGQSQQRLST
;
A
#
# COMPACT_ATOMS: atom_id res chain seq x y z
N GLN A 1 24.93 -10.84 -64.94
CA GLN A 1 23.73 -11.56 -65.44
C GLN A 1 23.73 -12.92 -64.80
N THR A 2 23.01 -13.07 -63.69
CA THR A 2 22.79 -14.37 -63.04
C THR A 2 21.80 -15.18 -63.89
N PRO A 3 22.04 -16.49 -64.12
CA PRO A 3 21.17 -17.29 -64.97
C PRO A 3 19.83 -17.51 -64.25
N GLN A 4 18.75 -17.06 -64.87
CA GLN A 4 17.38 -17.32 -64.43
C GLN A 4 17.12 -18.85 -64.50
N PRO A 5 16.60 -19.47 -63.43
CA PRO A 5 16.32 -20.90 -63.42
C PRO A 5 15.25 -21.27 -64.47
N PRO A 6 15.23 -22.52 -64.97
CA PRO A 6 14.33 -22.95 -66.03
C PRO A 6 12.85 -22.78 -65.61
N ARG A 7 12.08 -22.04 -66.41
CA ARG A 7 10.72 -21.55 -66.10
C ARG A 7 9.68 -22.64 -65.82
N THR A 8 9.86 -23.85 -66.33
CA THR A 8 9.04 -25.03 -66.01
C THR A 8 9.21 -25.49 -64.56
N HIS A 9 10.34 -25.17 -63.94
CA HIS A 9 10.66 -25.50 -62.55
C HIS A 9 9.89 -24.63 -61.55
N MET A 10 9.51 -23.40 -61.91
CA MET A 10 8.73 -22.54 -61.00
C MET A 10 7.27 -22.96 -60.92
N HIS A 11 6.69 -23.38 -62.05
CA HIS A 11 5.27 -23.78 -62.11
C HIS A 11 4.97 -25.05 -61.29
N SER A 12 5.94 -25.96 -61.13
CA SER A 12 5.80 -27.13 -60.24
C SER A 12 6.17 -26.83 -58.78
N ARG A 13 6.96 -25.77 -58.53
CA ARG A 13 7.54 -25.51 -57.21
C ARG A 13 6.61 -24.68 -56.30
N CYS A 14 5.82 -23.74 -56.83
CA CYS A 14 4.82 -23.03 -56.01
C CYS A 14 3.73 -23.96 -55.42
N PRO A 15 3.12 -24.89 -56.20
CA PRO A 15 2.17 -25.87 -55.63
C PRO A 15 2.84 -26.84 -54.65
N ASN A 16 4.08 -27.27 -54.93
CA ASN A 16 4.85 -28.12 -54.01
C ASN A 16 5.19 -27.39 -52.71
N LEU A 17 5.47 -26.09 -52.75
CA LEU A 17 5.74 -25.32 -51.54
C LEU A 17 4.50 -25.25 -50.64
N VAL A 18 3.33 -24.99 -51.23
CA VAL A 18 2.05 -24.99 -50.51
C VAL A 18 1.74 -26.37 -49.94
N PHE A 19 1.97 -27.44 -50.70
CA PHE A 19 1.76 -28.82 -50.23
C PHE A 19 2.72 -29.19 -49.09
N CYS A 20 4.01 -28.90 -49.25
CA CYS A 20 5.04 -29.13 -48.24
C CYS A 20 4.77 -28.33 -46.96
N TYR A 21 4.19 -27.13 -47.08
CA TYR A 21 3.78 -26.29 -45.96
C TYR A 21 2.62 -26.90 -45.16
N ILE A 22 1.65 -27.50 -45.86
CA ILE A 22 0.50 -28.17 -45.24
C ILE A 22 0.95 -29.47 -44.56
N GLU A 23 1.83 -30.24 -45.20
CA GLU A 23 2.32 -31.53 -44.69
C GLU A 23 3.25 -31.36 -43.47
N ASN A 24 4.10 -30.34 -43.46
CA ASN A 24 5.04 -30.06 -42.37
C ASN A 24 4.50 -29.05 -41.33
N ARG A 25 3.18 -28.87 -41.24
CA ARG A 25 2.56 -27.86 -40.36
C ARG A 25 3.00 -27.99 -38.90
N GLU A 26 3.00 -29.20 -38.35
CA GLU A 26 3.38 -29.46 -36.94
C GLU A 26 4.87 -29.21 -36.69
N ASP A 27 5.70 -29.59 -37.65
CA ASP A 27 7.15 -29.40 -37.64
C ASP A 27 7.55 -27.91 -37.65
N ILE A 28 6.81 -27.09 -38.39
CA ILE A 28 7.05 -25.64 -38.49
C ILE A 28 6.60 -24.90 -37.21
N LEU A 29 5.56 -25.42 -36.54
CA LEU A 29 5.13 -24.93 -35.23
C LEU A 29 6.18 -25.22 -34.15
N ASN A 30 6.72 -26.45 -34.13
CA ASN A 30 7.64 -26.91 -33.09
C ASN A 30 9.08 -26.38 -33.22
N ALA A 31 9.60 -26.20 -34.43
CA ALA A 31 10.97 -25.69 -34.64
C ALA A 31 10.99 -24.16 -34.74
N SER A 32 11.92 -23.46 -34.08
CA SER A 32 11.96 -21.98 -34.08
C SER A 32 12.19 -21.39 -35.48
N ASP A 33 13.09 -21.98 -36.26
CA ASP A 33 13.66 -21.34 -37.45
C ASP A 33 13.05 -21.83 -38.79
N LYS A 34 12.25 -22.91 -38.77
CA LYS A 34 11.66 -23.49 -40.00
C LYS A 34 10.69 -22.53 -40.70
N LEU A 35 9.92 -21.74 -39.95
CA LEU A 35 8.97 -20.78 -40.55
C LEU A 35 9.72 -19.67 -41.32
N THR A 36 10.83 -19.18 -40.77
CA THR A 36 11.66 -18.17 -41.42
C THR A 36 12.36 -18.71 -42.66
N GLU A 37 12.87 -19.95 -42.61
CA GLU A 37 13.49 -20.62 -43.76
C GLU A 37 12.50 -20.78 -44.93
N VAL A 38 11.27 -21.22 -44.66
CA VAL A 38 10.25 -21.40 -45.70
C VAL A 38 9.78 -20.05 -46.26
N LEU A 39 9.76 -18.99 -45.44
CA LEU A 39 9.45 -17.63 -45.89
C LEU A 39 10.56 -17.07 -46.79
N GLU A 40 11.82 -17.36 -46.48
CA GLU A 40 12.97 -17.00 -47.31
C GLU A 40 12.95 -17.74 -48.64
N GLU A 41 12.68 -19.06 -48.65
CA GLU A 41 12.53 -19.81 -49.90
C GLU A 41 11.39 -19.23 -50.75
N ALA A 42 10.24 -18.94 -50.15
CA ALA A 42 9.13 -18.30 -50.86
C ALA A 42 9.49 -16.91 -51.43
N ASN A 43 10.26 -16.09 -50.68
CA ASN A 43 10.71 -14.78 -51.14
C ASN A 43 11.70 -14.88 -52.32
N THR A 44 12.54 -15.92 -52.36
CA THR A 44 13.40 -16.16 -53.53
C THR A 44 12.58 -16.53 -54.77
N LEU A 45 11.51 -17.32 -54.61
CA LEU A 45 10.61 -17.75 -55.69
C LEU A 45 9.72 -16.60 -56.19
N PHE A 46 9.33 -15.68 -55.31
CA PHE A 46 8.52 -14.50 -55.64
C PHE A 46 9.14 -13.64 -56.76
N ASN A 47 10.46 -13.51 -56.78
CA ASN A 47 11.17 -12.71 -57.79
C ASN A 47 10.98 -13.20 -59.23
N GLY A 48 10.54 -14.45 -59.44
CA GLY A 48 10.29 -15.01 -60.78
C GLY A 48 8.82 -15.07 -61.18
N VAL A 49 7.91 -14.54 -60.35
CA VAL A 49 6.46 -14.62 -60.59
C VAL A 49 6.05 -13.56 -61.59
N SER A 50 5.44 -14.01 -62.69
CA SER A 50 5.08 -13.11 -63.81
C SER A 50 3.63 -13.26 -64.26
N ARG A 51 2.97 -14.36 -63.89
CA ARG A 51 1.59 -14.67 -64.30
C ARG A 51 0.62 -14.48 -63.14
N ALA A 52 -0.57 -13.98 -63.44
CA ALA A 52 -1.63 -13.82 -62.46
C ALA A 52 -1.98 -15.12 -61.71
N ARG A 53 -1.91 -16.29 -62.39
CA ARG A 53 -2.20 -17.59 -61.75
C ARG A 53 -1.14 -18.00 -60.71
N GLU A 54 0.11 -17.59 -60.89
CA GLU A 54 1.20 -17.86 -59.93
C GLU A 54 1.13 -16.88 -58.75
N ALA A 55 0.84 -15.60 -59.02
CA ALA A 55 0.60 -14.61 -57.98
C ALA A 55 -0.58 -14.98 -57.05
N VAL A 56 -1.58 -15.71 -57.55
CA VAL A 56 -2.67 -16.26 -56.72
C VAL A 56 -2.17 -17.33 -55.75
N LEU A 57 -1.26 -18.21 -56.17
CA LEU A 57 -0.68 -19.23 -55.30
C LEU A 57 0.22 -18.61 -54.23
N ASP A 58 0.97 -17.57 -54.57
CA ASP A 58 1.78 -16.82 -53.60
C ASP A 58 0.90 -16.10 -52.57
N ALA A 59 -0.20 -15.49 -53.01
CA ALA A 59 -1.17 -14.88 -52.10
C ALA A 59 -1.79 -15.92 -51.15
N GLN A 60 -2.09 -17.12 -51.66
CA GLN A 60 -2.58 -18.23 -50.83
C GLN A 60 -1.52 -18.71 -49.83
N PHE A 61 -0.26 -18.84 -50.26
CA PHE A 61 0.85 -19.19 -49.38
C PHE A 61 1.02 -18.16 -48.26
N LEU A 62 0.96 -16.86 -48.55
CA LEU A 62 1.09 -15.81 -47.54
C LEU A 62 -0.03 -15.83 -46.50
N VAL A 63 -1.26 -16.18 -46.90
CA VAL A 63 -2.38 -16.35 -45.96
C VAL A 63 -2.08 -17.53 -45.01
N LEU A 64 -1.68 -18.67 -45.56
CA LEU A 64 -1.30 -19.85 -44.76
C LEU A 64 -0.12 -19.55 -43.82
N ALA A 65 0.88 -18.81 -44.31
CA ALA A 65 2.03 -18.40 -43.53
C ALA A 65 1.65 -17.46 -42.37
N SER A 66 0.70 -16.56 -42.61
CA SER A 66 0.18 -15.65 -41.59
C SER A 66 -0.63 -16.37 -40.51
N ASP A 67 -1.47 -17.33 -40.91
CA ASP A 67 -2.25 -18.14 -39.96
C ASP A 67 -1.35 -18.99 -39.07
N LEU A 68 -0.29 -19.59 -39.62
CA LEU A 68 0.66 -20.37 -38.83
C LEU A 68 1.53 -19.48 -37.94
N GLY A 69 1.97 -18.32 -38.43
CA GLY A 69 2.68 -17.32 -37.63
C GLY A 69 1.84 -16.86 -36.44
N LYS A 70 0.53 -16.67 -36.63
CA LYS A 70 -0.42 -16.36 -35.55
C LYS A 70 -0.54 -17.49 -34.53
N GLU A 71 -0.57 -18.74 -34.96
CA GLU A 71 -0.65 -19.91 -34.07
C GLU A 71 0.65 -20.10 -33.27
N LYS A 72 1.81 -19.95 -33.93
CA LYS A 72 3.12 -19.93 -33.27
C LYS A 72 3.23 -18.79 -32.26
N ALA A 73 2.77 -17.60 -32.61
CA ALA A 73 2.72 -16.46 -31.68
C ALA A 73 1.80 -16.73 -30.48
N LYS A 74 0.70 -17.45 -30.67
CA LYS A 74 -0.16 -17.89 -29.56
C LYS A 74 0.54 -18.92 -28.67
N GLN A 75 1.28 -19.86 -29.25
CA GLN A 75 2.07 -20.85 -28.49
C GLN A 75 3.21 -20.20 -27.69
N LEU A 76 3.93 -19.24 -28.28
CA LEU A 76 4.95 -18.45 -27.60
C LEU A 76 4.39 -17.67 -26.39
N ARG A 77 3.13 -17.24 -26.47
CA ARG A 77 2.44 -16.60 -25.33
C ARG A 77 2.11 -17.58 -24.21
N SER A 78 1.90 -18.86 -24.51
CA SER A 78 1.69 -19.90 -23.48
C SER A 78 2.99 -20.33 -22.79
N ASP A 79 4.15 -20.24 -23.44
CA ASP A 79 5.45 -20.54 -22.77
C ASP A 79 5.93 -19.39 -21.88
N LEU A 80 5.53 -18.15 -22.15
CA LEU A 80 5.68 -17.02 -21.22
C LEU A 80 4.80 -17.15 -19.94
N ASN A 81 3.91 -18.15 -19.89
CA ASN A 81 2.99 -18.35 -18.77
C ASN A 81 3.51 -19.30 -17.69
N SER A 82 4.68 -19.93 -17.83
CA SER A 82 5.34 -20.54 -16.67
C SER A 82 6.00 -19.42 -15.86
N PHE A 83 5.21 -18.75 -15.03
CA PHE A 83 5.71 -17.76 -14.09
C PHE A 83 6.69 -18.46 -13.13
N ASP A 84 7.97 -18.25 -13.37
CA ASP A 84 9.03 -18.69 -12.47
C ASP A 84 9.18 -17.65 -11.36
N MET A 85 8.61 -17.97 -10.20
CA MET A 85 8.63 -17.10 -9.03
C MET A 85 10.06 -16.77 -8.60
N LEU A 86 10.99 -17.73 -8.66
CA LEU A 86 12.36 -17.53 -8.17
C LEU A 86 13.12 -16.58 -9.09
N ARG A 87 13.03 -16.80 -10.40
CA ARG A 87 13.62 -15.88 -11.40
C ARG A 87 13.02 -14.49 -11.33
N TYR A 88 11.72 -14.38 -11.10
CA TYR A 88 11.06 -13.09 -10.93
C TYR A 88 11.61 -12.33 -9.73
N VAL A 89 11.73 -12.99 -8.57
CA VAL A 89 12.25 -12.37 -7.33
C VAL A 89 13.71 -11.96 -7.49
N GLU A 90 14.57 -12.82 -8.06
CA GLU A 90 15.98 -12.52 -8.31
C GLU A 90 16.14 -11.27 -9.23
N THR A 91 15.35 -11.23 -10.30
CA THR A 91 15.37 -10.10 -11.24
C THR A 91 14.83 -8.82 -10.59
N LEU A 92 13.80 -8.94 -9.74
CA LEU A 92 13.22 -7.82 -9.02
C LEU A 92 14.21 -7.23 -8.00
N LEU A 93 14.89 -8.07 -7.22
CA LEU A 93 15.94 -7.64 -6.29
C LEU A 93 17.07 -6.92 -7.02
N THR A 94 17.51 -7.48 -8.14
CA THR A 94 18.51 -6.84 -9.02
C THR A 94 18.02 -5.47 -9.51
N HIS A 95 16.76 -5.37 -9.94
CA HIS A 95 16.16 -4.11 -10.38
C HIS A 95 16.02 -3.08 -9.24
N MET A 96 15.84 -3.54 -8.00
CA MET A 96 15.84 -2.71 -6.79
C MET A 96 17.25 -2.30 -6.33
N GLY A 97 18.30 -2.73 -7.04
CA GLY A 97 19.69 -2.42 -6.70
C GLY A 97 20.26 -3.23 -5.54
N VAL A 98 19.58 -4.31 -5.13
CA VAL A 98 20.07 -5.24 -4.10
C VAL A 98 21.05 -6.21 -4.76
N ASN A 99 22.29 -6.25 -4.28
CA ASN A 99 23.31 -7.14 -4.82
C ASN A 99 23.07 -8.58 -4.28
N PRO A 100 23.00 -9.62 -5.13
CA PRO A 100 22.78 -11.00 -4.68
C PRO A 100 23.77 -11.50 -3.62
N LEU A 101 25.00 -10.99 -3.63
CA LEU A 101 26.04 -11.32 -2.64
C LEU A 101 25.77 -10.72 -1.25
N GLU A 102 25.11 -9.56 -1.18
CA GLU A 102 24.62 -8.98 0.08
C GLU A 102 23.38 -9.75 0.57
N ALA A 103 22.59 -10.31 -0.35
CA ALA A 103 21.42 -11.13 -0.01
C ALA A 103 21.76 -12.52 0.52
N GLU A 104 22.92 -13.10 0.14
CA GLU A 104 23.37 -14.41 0.62
C GLU A 104 23.96 -14.39 2.04
N GLU A 105 24.47 -13.24 2.51
CA GLU A 105 24.81 -13.03 3.93
C GLU A 105 23.54 -13.00 4.82
N LEU A 106 22.36 -12.69 4.26
CA LEU A 106 21.08 -12.62 5.01
C LEU A 106 20.52 -14.00 5.40
N ILE A 107 21.01 -15.09 4.82
CA ILE A 107 20.47 -16.46 5.07
C ILE A 107 21.27 -17.17 6.16
N ARG A 108 22.45 -16.66 6.56
CA ARG A 108 23.37 -17.37 7.47
C ARG A 108 23.23 -17.00 8.95
N ASP A 109 22.61 -15.88 9.28
CA ASP A 109 22.43 -15.44 10.67
C ASP A 109 21.00 -15.73 11.15
N GLU A 110 20.78 -16.99 11.55
CA GLU A 110 19.50 -17.51 12.05
C GLU A 110 19.09 -16.91 13.43
N ASP A 111 19.98 -16.14 14.08
CA ASP A 111 19.81 -15.59 15.44
C ASP A 111 19.71 -14.05 15.50
N SER A 112 19.73 -13.34 14.37
CA SER A 112 19.54 -11.88 14.37
C SER A 112 18.07 -11.53 14.17
N SER A 113 17.48 -10.87 15.18
CA SER A 113 16.08 -10.37 15.17
C SER A 113 15.85 -9.21 14.19
N ASP A 114 16.79 -8.92 13.29
CA ASP A 114 16.73 -7.78 12.38
C ASP A 114 16.34 -8.25 10.97
N PHE A 115 15.04 -8.51 10.77
CA PHE A 115 14.39 -8.64 9.46
C PHE A 115 14.33 -7.30 8.68
N GLU A 116 15.26 -6.39 8.95
CA GLU A 116 15.49 -5.14 8.25
C GLU A 116 16.79 -5.37 7.45
N PHE A 117 16.80 -5.43 6.12
CA PHE A 117 16.87 -4.18 5.37
C PHE A 117 16.66 -4.43 3.86
N ILE A 118 15.43 -4.70 3.41
CA ILE A 118 15.05 -4.08 2.13
C ILE A 118 14.85 -2.62 2.48
N VAL A 119 15.86 -1.78 2.21
CA VAL A 119 15.78 -0.33 2.44
C VAL A 119 14.44 0.14 1.88
N TYR A 120 13.68 0.94 2.62
CA TYR A 120 12.42 1.51 2.12
C TYR A 120 12.59 2.15 0.72
N ASP A 121 13.76 2.73 0.46
CA ASP A 121 14.14 3.31 -0.84
C ASP A 121 14.35 2.28 -1.98
N SER A 122 14.61 0.99 -1.69
CA SER A 122 14.74 -0.06 -2.72
C SER A 122 13.44 -0.23 -3.53
N TRP A 123 12.29 -0.04 -2.88
CA TRP A 123 10.98 -0.09 -3.55
C TRP A 123 10.67 1.13 -4.39
N LYS A 124 11.41 2.24 -4.24
CA LYS A 124 11.15 3.49 -4.96
C LYS A 124 11.35 3.35 -6.47
N ILE A 125 12.38 2.59 -6.88
CA ILE A 125 12.69 2.36 -8.29
C ILE A 125 11.59 1.51 -8.92
N SER A 126 11.29 0.35 -8.33
CA SER A 126 10.23 -0.55 -8.79
C SER A 126 8.85 0.11 -8.75
N GLY A 127 8.56 0.90 -7.71
CA GLY A 127 7.33 1.68 -7.59
C GLY A 127 7.17 2.74 -8.67
N LYS A 128 8.25 3.46 -9.03
CA LYS A 128 8.23 4.44 -10.13
C LYS A 128 8.05 3.78 -11.50
N THR A 129 8.60 2.59 -11.70
CA THR A 129 8.36 1.82 -12.92
C THR A 129 6.91 1.35 -13.00
N ALA A 130 6.35 0.85 -11.89
CA ALA A 130 4.97 0.39 -11.80
C ALA A 130 3.95 1.54 -11.84
N GLU A 131 4.33 2.77 -11.46
CA GLU A 131 3.49 3.96 -11.53
C GLU A 131 2.83 4.16 -12.91
N ASN A 132 3.47 3.72 -14.00
CA ASN A 132 2.97 3.89 -15.36
C ASN A 132 1.88 2.87 -15.75
N THR A 133 1.70 1.81 -14.98
CA THR A 133 0.68 0.77 -15.24
C THR A 133 -0.60 0.98 -14.44
N PHE A 134 -0.57 1.83 -13.40
CA PHE A 134 -1.74 2.20 -12.63
C PHE A 134 -2.46 3.40 -13.27
N ASN A 135 -3.80 3.33 -13.33
CA ASN A 135 -4.63 4.50 -13.63
C ASN A 135 -4.56 5.47 -12.45
N LYS A 136 -3.61 6.41 -12.50
CA LYS A 136 -3.52 7.48 -11.51
C LYS A 136 -4.76 8.38 -11.62
N THR A 137 -5.44 8.56 -10.50
CA THR A 137 -6.33 9.71 -10.35
C THR A 137 -5.49 10.98 -10.37
N HIS A 138 -5.97 12.03 -11.03
CA HIS A 138 -5.31 13.33 -10.93
C HIS A 138 -5.34 13.77 -9.46
N THR A 139 -4.21 14.25 -8.94
CA THR A 139 -4.19 14.93 -7.65
C THR A 139 -5.07 16.16 -7.76
N PHE A 140 -6.09 16.25 -6.90
CA PHE A 140 -6.85 17.49 -6.71
C PHE A 140 -5.89 18.52 -6.11
N HIS A 141 -5.35 19.37 -6.96
CA HIS A 141 -4.80 20.62 -6.49
C HIS A 141 -5.96 21.40 -5.88
N PHE A 142 -5.77 21.95 -4.67
CA PHE A 142 -6.62 23.01 -4.20
C PHE A 142 -6.50 24.13 -5.25
N LEU A 143 -7.48 24.20 -6.14
CA LEU A 143 -7.75 25.40 -6.91
C LEU A 143 -7.97 26.47 -5.84
N LEU A 144 -6.92 27.23 -5.52
CA LEU A 144 -7.10 28.60 -5.08
C LEU A 144 -8.00 29.19 -6.17
N GLY A 145 -9.26 29.46 -5.79
CA GLY A 145 -10.34 29.69 -6.73
C GLY A 145 -9.89 30.59 -7.87
N SER A 146 -10.21 30.18 -9.09
CA SER A 146 -10.31 31.02 -10.30
C SER A 146 -9.40 32.26 -10.31
N ILE A 147 -8.39 32.22 -11.16
CA ILE A 147 -7.31 33.18 -11.42
C ILE A 147 -7.83 34.57 -11.90
N GLN A 148 -8.72 35.20 -11.10
CA GLN A 148 -9.24 36.56 -11.21
C GLN A 148 -10.17 36.86 -10.01
N GLY A 149 -9.65 36.75 -8.79
CA GLY A 149 -10.20 37.47 -7.66
C GLY A 149 -9.43 38.78 -7.52
N GLU A 150 -10.06 39.93 -7.79
CA GLU A 150 -9.43 41.22 -7.52
C GLU A 150 -8.92 41.26 -6.08
N CYS A 151 -7.70 41.80 -5.90
CA CYS A 151 -7.09 41.95 -4.58
C CYS A 151 -8.09 42.62 -3.62
N PRO A 152 -8.36 42.07 -2.43
CA PRO A 152 -9.31 42.66 -1.51
C PRO A 152 -8.91 44.12 -1.25
N VAL A 153 -9.84 45.05 -1.48
CA VAL A 153 -9.58 46.48 -1.30
C VAL A 153 -9.04 46.70 0.12
N PRO A 154 -7.89 47.38 0.31
CA PRO A 154 -7.34 47.63 1.63
C PRO A 154 -8.41 48.29 2.50
N LYS A 155 -8.82 47.62 3.59
CA LYS A 155 -9.81 48.18 4.51
C LYS A 155 -9.27 49.53 5.00
N PRO A 156 -10.05 50.62 4.91
CA PRO A 156 -9.61 51.93 5.38
C PRO A 156 -9.26 51.81 6.86
N ARG A 157 -8.02 52.15 7.19
CA ARG A 157 -7.54 52.18 8.57
C ARG A 157 -8.26 53.34 9.24
N ASN A 158 -9.26 53.03 10.07
CA ASN A 158 -9.90 54.04 10.90
C ASN A 158 -8.84 54.60 11.85
N ASP A 159 -8.46 55.85 11.63
CA ASP A 159 -7.65 56.61 12.58
C ASP A 159 -8.41 56.72 13.89
N ARG A 160 -7.88 56.05 14.92
CA ARG A 160 -8.45 56.11 16.26
C ARG A 160 -8.19 57.51 16.82
N PRO A 161 -9.23 58.31 17.14
CA PRO A 161 -8.99 59.55 17.88
C PRO A 161 -8.48 59.20 19.28
N ARG A 162 -7.36 59.83 19.66
CA ARG A 162 -6.75 59.71 20.98
C ARG A 162 -7.74 60.26 22.02
N LYS A 163 -8.41 59.38 22.78
CA LYS A 163 -9.33 59.77 23.84
C LYS A 163 -8.58 60.30 25.07
N VAL A 164 -8.95 61.52 25.45
CA VAL A 164 -8.66 62.17 26.73
C VAL A 164 -9.51 61.49 27.82
N PRO A 165 -9.04 61.34 29.07
CA PRO A 165 -9.73 60.50 30.06
C PRO A 165 -10.71 61.33 30.89
N THR A 166 -12.01 61.04 30.86
CA THR A 166 -12.87 61.13 32.06
C THR A 166 -14.25 60.47 31.88
N THR A 167 -14.64 59.82 32.99
CA THR A 167 -15.99 59.55 33.51
C THR A 167 -16.73 58.31 33.04
N GLU A 168 -17.09 57.53 34.06
CA GLU A 168 -17.72 56.22 34.09
C GLU A 168 -19.08 56.20 33.39
N GLU A 169 -19.31 55.18 32.58
CA GLU A 169 -20.66 54.65 32.33
C GLU A 169 -20.55 53.19 31.87
N LYS A 170 -21.49 52.38 32.36
CA LYS A 170 -21.45 50.93 32.49
C LYS A 170 -21.11 50.21 31.19
N LYS A 171 -20.03 49.44 31.23
CA LYS A 171 -19.68 48.42 30.22
C LYS A 171 -20.61 47.22 30.41
N THR A 172 -21.68 47.12 29.64
CA THR A 172 -22.28 45.81 29.35
C THR A 172 -21.33 45.09 28.41
N MET A 173 -20.64 44.08 28.95
CA MET A 173 -19.84 43.12 28.19
C MET A 173 -20.77 42.31 27.28
N PRO A 174 -20.40 42.04 26.02
CA PRO A 174 -21.06 40.98 25.26
C PRO A 174 -20.79 39.64 25.94
N ASP A 175 -21.85 38.85 26.10
CA ASP A 175 -21.80 37.53 26.70
C ASP A 175 -20.82 36.59 25.99
N GLN A 176 -20.28 35.69 26.82
CA GLN A 176 -19.21 34.74 26.56
C GLN A 176 -19.44 33.94 25.27
N LEU A 177 -18.48 34.05 24.36
CA LEU A 177 -18.19 33.03 23.35
C LEU A 177 -16.74 32.63 23.58
N ASN A 178 -16.53 31.61 24.43
CA ASN A 178 -15.27 30.86 24.56
C ASN A 178 -15.40 29.57 25.40
N GLU A 179 -16.60 29.08 25.69
CA GLU A 179 -16.75 27.87 26.54
C GLU A 179 -16.91 26.58 25.72
N MET A 180 -17.24 26.66 24.42
CA MET A 180 -17.62 25.48 23.64
C MET A 180 -16.41 24.68 23.11
N GLU A 181 -15.32 25.32 22.69
CA GLU A 181 -14.09 24.61 22.27
C GLU A 181 -13.24 24.14 23.47
N GLU A 182 -13.14 24.95 24.54
CA GLU A 182 -12.53 24.51 25.81
C GLU A 182 -13.29 23.32 26.40
N SER A 183 -14.62 23.28 26.35
CA SER A 183 -15.40 22.17 26.92
C SER A 183 -15.10 20.81 26.29
N HIS A 184 -14.86 20.76 24.97
CA HIS A 184 -14.53 19.50 24.29
C HIS A 184 -13.11 19.06 24.60
N GLN A 185 -12.15 20.01 24.58
CA GLN A 185 -10.75 19.73 24.90
C GLN A 185 -10.61 19.24 26.36
N GLU A 186 -11.26 19.93 27.30
CA GLU A 186 -11.29 19.60 28.72
C GLU A 186 -12.00 18.25 28.98
N ALA A 187 -13.02 17.91 28.17
CA ALA A 187 -13.69 16.61 28.27
C ALA A 187 -12.78 15.44 27.84
N THR A 188 -12.01 15.60 26.76
CA THR A 188 -11.00 14.61 26.34
C THR A 188 -9.90 14.44 27.39
N GLU A 189 -9.39 15.53 27.95
CA GLU A 189 -8.34 15.48 28.97
C GLU A 189 -8.82 14.76 30.24
N LYS A 190 -10.05 15.06 30.69
CA LYS A 190 -10.68 14.35 31.82
C LYS A 190 -10.85 12.85 31.56
N GLU A 191 -11.19 12.47 30.34
CA GLU A 191 -11.37 11.05 29.99
C GLU A 191 -10.03 10.31 29.94
N VAL A 192 -8.98 10.95 29.41
CA VAL A 192 -7.61 10.41 29.43
C VAL A 192 -7.12 10.22 30.87
N GLU A 193 -7.32 11.22 31.74
CA GLU A 193 -6.98 11.12 33.17
C GLU A 193 -7.76 9.99 33.87
N ARG A 194 -9.05 9.85 33.56
CA ARG A 194 -9.90 8.78 34.10
C ARG A 194 -9.41 7.39 33.67
N ILE A 195 -9.10 7.21 32.39
CA ILE A 195 -8.60 5.95 31.83
C ILE A 195 -7.23 5.59 32.42
N LEU A 196 -6.33 6.57 32.54
CA LEU A 196 -5.05 6.37 33.23
C LEU A 196 -5.26 5.96 34.69
N GLY A 197 -6.21 6.60 35.39
CA GLY A 197 -6.60 6.22 36.74
C GLY A 197 -7.04 4.76 36.85
N LEU A 198 -7.87 4.28 35.91
CA LEU A 198 -8.30 2.89 35.84
C LEU A 198 -7.13 1.92 35.66
N LEU A 199 -6.23 2.23 34.72
CA LEU A 199 -5.03 1.43 34.48
C LEU A 199 -4.18 1.35 35.75
N GLN A 200 -3.93 2.48 36.41
CA GLN A 200 -3.17 2.50 37.66
C GLN A 200 -3.86 1.75 38.81
N THR A 201 -5.18 1.82 38.92
CA THR A 201 -5.91 1.05 39.96
C THR A 201 -5.81 -0.44 39.74
N TYR A 202 -5.91 -0.90 38.49
CA TYR A 202 -5.80 -2.32 38.17
C TYR A 202 -4.44 -2.88 38.59
N PHE A 203 -3.35 -2.18 38.25
CA PHE A 203 -1.99 -2.56 38.62
C PHE A 203 -1.68 -2.42 40.13
N ARG A 204 -2.46 -1.62 40.86
CA ARG A 204 -2.33 -1.55 42.34
C ARG A 204 -3.01 -2.73 43.03
N GLU A 205 -4.11 -3.23 42.46
CA GLU A 205 -4.84 -4.37 43.01
C GLU A 205 -4.09 -5.68 42.71
N ASP A 206 -3.62 -5.86 41.46
CA ASP A 206 -2.89 -7.05 41.01
C ASP A 206 -1.61 -6.68 40.23
N PRO A 207 -0.47 -6.47 40.91
CA PRO A 207 0.78 -6.03 40.26
C PRO A 207 1.45 -7.11 39.39
N ASP A 208 1.19 -8.38 39.65
CA ASP A 208 1.83 -9.51 38.94
C ASP A 208 1.05 -9.98 37.69
N THR A 209 -0.15 -9.44 37.46
CA THR A 209 -1.01 -9.86 36.35
C THR A 209 -0.81 -8.93 35.14
N PRO A 210 -0.24 -9.41 34.02
CA PRO A 210 -0.11 -8.60 32.82
C PRO A 210 -1.49 -8.28 32.24
N MET A 211 -1.74 -7.00 31.94
CA MET A 211 -2.98 -6.56 31.29
C MET A 211 -2.80 -6.54 29.77
N SER A 212 -3.57 -7.38 29.08
CA SER A 212 -3.67 -7.34 27.62
C SER A 212 -4.21 -5.98 27.16
N PHE A 213 -3.58 -5.41 26.14
CA PHE A 213 -4.01 -4.15 25.55
C PHE A 213 -5.45 -4.25 25.02
N PHE A 214 -5.81 -5.37 24.39
CA PHE A 214 -7.14 -5.56 23.82
C PHE A 214 -8.21 -5.68 24.91
N ASP A 215 -7.92 -6.38 26.02
CA ASP A 215 -8.87 -6.50 27.14
C ASP A 215 -9.14 -5.14 27.79
N PHE A 216 -8.16 -4.24 27.77
CA PHE A 216 -8.30 -2.90 28.33
C PHE A 216 -9.13 -1.96 27.44
N VAL A 217 -8.85 -1.93 26.12
CA VAL A 217 -9.41 -0.89 25.22
C VAL A 217 -10.70 -1.31 24.50
N VAL A 218 -10.95 -2.61 24.32
CA VAL A 218 -12.06 -3.08 23.50
C VAL A 218 -13.37 -3.04 24.28
N ASP A 219 -14.37 -2.35 23.71
CA ASP A 219 -15.76 -2.44 24.16
C ASP A 219 -16.48 -3.51 23.30
N PRO A 220 -17.02 -4.59 23.91
CA PRO A 220 -17.66 -5.68 23.18
C PRO A 220 -19.05 -5.32 22.61
N HIS A 221 -19.60 -4.18 22.99
CA HIS A 221 -20.91 -3.69 22.58
C HIS A 221 -20.84 -2.51 21.60
N SER A 222 -19.67 -1.88 21.42
CA SER A 222 -19.54 -0.67 20.62
C SER A 222 -18.16 -0.51 19.96
N PHE A 223 -18.07 -0.83 18.67
CA PHE A 223 -16.88 -0.57 17.85
C PHE A 223 -16.41 0.90 17.88
N PRO A 224 -17.27 1.92 17.73
CA PRO A 224 -16.82 3.32 17.80
C PRO A 224 -16.19 3.66 19.16
N ARG A 225 -16.67 3.03 20.24
CA ARG A 225 -16.10 3.25 21.58
C ARG A 225 -14.74 2.59 21.72
N THR A 226 -14.53 1.40 21.15
CA THR A 226 -13.21 0.78 21.06
C THR A 226 -12.21 1.71 20.36
N VAL A 227 -12.61 2.33 19.24
CA VAL A 227 -11.74 3.28 18.51
C VAL A 227 -11.43 4.52 19.36
N GLU A 228 -12.42 5.05 20.08
CA GLU A 228 -12.24 6.17 21.02
C GLU A 228 -11.31 5.80 22.19
N ASN A 229 -11.49 4.62 22.80
CA ASN A 229 -10.62 4.12 23.87
C ASN A 229 -9.17 3.98 23.39
N ILE A 230 -8.94 3.41 22.21
CA ILE A 230 -7.62 3.30 21.60
C ILE A 230 -7.01 4.70 21.39
N PHE A 231 -7.81 5.66 20.94
CA PHE A 231 -7.37 7.04 20.76
C PHE A 231 -6.94 7.69 22.09
N HIS A 232 -7.73 7.54 23.16
CA HIS A 232 -7.37 8.05 24.49
C HIS A 232 -6.10 7.40 25.03
N VAL A 233 -5.97 6.07 24.92
CA VAL A 233 -4.77 5.34 25.36
C VAL A 233 -3.54 5.74 24.55
N SER A 234 -3.69 6.09 23.28
CA SER A 234 -2.59 6.61 22.48
C SER A 234 -1.98 7.89 23.05
N PHE A 235 -2.79 8.76 23.67
CA PHE A 235 -2.29 9.95 24.37
C PHE A 235 -1.53 9.58 25.64
N ILE A 236 -2.03 8.62 26.42
CA ILE A 236 -1.36 8.12 27.62
C ILE A 236 0.04 7.60 27.29
N ILE A 237 0.17 6.84 26.19
CA ILE A 237 1.46 6.30 25.74
C ILE A 237 2.36 7.41 25.18
N ARG A 238 1.81 8.32 24.35
CA ARG A 238 2.55 9.44 23.77
C ARG A 238 3.14 10.35 24.86
N ASP A 239 2.38 10.58 25.93
CA ASP A 239 2.77 11.45 27.04
C ASP A 239 3.64 10.70 28.07
N GLY A 240 3.93 9.41 27.83
CA GLY A 240 4.89 8.61 28.60
C GLY A 240 4.34 8.03 29.90
N PHE A 241 3.03 8.06 30.12
CA PHE A 241 2.38 7.53 31.32
C PHE A 241 2.13 6.02 31.27
N ALA A 242 2.13 5.42 30.08
CA ALA A 242 2.02 3.98 29.88
C ALA A 242 2.94 3.50 28.74
N ARG A 243 3.30 2.23 28.76
CA ARG A 243 4.10 1.56 27.72
C ARG A 243 3.37 0.30 27.26
N ILE A 244 3.52 -0.02 25.97
CA ILE A 244 3.13 -1.33 25.43
C ILE A 244 4.38 -2.19 25.32
N LYS A 245 4.29 -3.43 25.83
CA LYS A 245 5.28 -4.49 25.64
C LYS A 245 4.60 -5.68 24.95
N LEU A 246 5.40 -6.61 24.44
CA LEU A 246 4.89 -7.90 23.95
C LEU A 246 5.14 -8.96 25.01
N ASP A 247 4.16 -9.81 25.27
CA ASP A 247 4.30 -10.98 26.14
C ASP A 247 5.00 -12.15 25.43
N GLN A 248 5.06 -13.32 26.10
CA GLN A 248 5.68 -14.54 25.57
C GLN A 248 4.99 -15.06 24.31
N ASP A 249 3.68 -14.78 24.16
CA ASP A 249 2.86 -15.17 23.01
C ASP A 249 2.85 -14.09 21.91
N ARG A 250 3.64 -13.02 22.09
CA ARG A 250 3.73 -11.84 21.21
C ARG A 250 2.43 -11.04 21.13
N LEU A 251 1.61 -11.08 22.18
CA LEU A 251 0.43 -10.23 22.31
C LEU A 251 0.80 -8.92 23.04
N PRO A 252 0.17 -7.79 22.64
CA PRO A 252 0.43 -6.50 23.25
C PRO A 252 -0.14 -6.45 24.67
N ILE A 253 0.72 -6.18 25.65
CA ILE A 253 0.36 -5.88 27.04
C ILE A 253 0.61 -4.40 27.34
N ILE A 254 -0.23 -3.80 28.15
CA ILE A 254 -0.13 -2.39 28.58
C ILE A 254 0.25 -2.31 30.06
N GLU A 255 1.26 -1.51 30.38
CA GLU A 255 1.72 -1.26 31.76
C GLU A 255 1.83 0.25 32.02
N PRO A 256 1.47 0.74 33.22
CA PRO A 256 1.73 2.12 33.61
C PRO A 256 3.23 2.34 33.87
N VAL A 257 3.76 3.48 33.48
CA VAL A 257 5.15 3.86 33.75
C VAL A 257 5.20 4.66 35.06
N ASN A 258 5.86 4.11 36.09
CA ASN A 258 6.13 4.86 37.31
C ASN A 258 7.28 5.83 37.08
N ILE A 259 6.97 7.13 37.05
CA ILE A 259 7.95 8.23 36.93
C ILE A 259 9.04 8.15 38.01
N ASN A 260 8.76 7.48 39.14
CA ASN A 260 9.68 7.38 40.27
C ASN A 260 10.71 6.25 40.17
N GLU A 261 10.52 5.24 39.30
CA GLU A 261 11.38 4.04 39.25
C GLU A 261 12.38 4.06 38.07
N GLU A 262 12.10 4.81 36.99
CA GLU A 262 12.99 4.90 35.81
C GLU A 262 13.85 6.18 35.77
N SER A 263 14.04 6.89 36.90
CA SER A 263 14.96 8.05 36.96
C SER A 263 16.45 7.67 36.92
N GLU A 264 16.80 6.38 36.92
CA GLU A 264 18.17 5.92 36.69
C GLU A 264 18.34 5.41 35.25
N GLY A 265 18.54 6.32 34.30
CA GLY A 265 19.35 6.02 33.12
C GLY A 265 18.76 6.29 31.73
N ILE A 266 17.53 6.78 31.59
CA ILE A 266 16.98 7.12 30.26
C ILE A 266 16.75 8.63 30.19
N ASP A 267 17.66 9.32 29.51
CA ASP A 267 17.48 10.70 29.07
C ASP A 267 16.09 10.85 28.45
N GLN A 268 15.27 11.76 28.99
CA GLN A 268 13.93 12.09 28.46
C GLN A 268 13.96 12.53 26.99
N ASN A 269 15.14 12.82 26.45
CA ASN A 269 15.37 13.22 25.07
C ASN A 269 15.69 12.05 24.11
N THR A 270 15.82 10.83 24.64
CA THR A 270 16.21 9.62 23.89
C THR A 270 15.17 8.50 24.03
N GLN A 271 13.92 8.82 24.39
CA GLN A 271 12.82 7.88 24.18
C GLN A 271 12.68 7.67 22.68
N ILE A 272 13.17 6.53 22.20
CA ILE A 272 12.94 6.03 20.85
C ILE A 272 11.41 6.00 20.69
N ARG A 273 10.87 6.96 19.92
CA ARG A 273 9.44 7.08 19.65
C ARG A 273 9.05 5.95 18.69
N ASN A 274 8.76 4.78 19.24
CA ASN A 274 8.20 3.68 18.49
C ASN A 274 6.75 4.04 18.11
N GLN A 275 6.56 4.46 16.86
CA GLN A 275 5.23 4.72 16.31
C GLN A 275 4.61 3.40 15.86
N GLY A 276 3.57 2.94 16.57
CA GLY A 276 2.76 1.80 16.16
C GLY A 276 1.52 2.25 15.41
N ILE A 277 1.28 1.69 14.21
CA ILE A 277 0.02 1.87 13.48
C ILE A 277 -0.82 0.63 13.69
N ILE A 278 -1.99 0.79 14.30
CA ILE A 278 -2.97 -0.29 14.48
C ILE A 278 -4.04 -0.15 13.41
N ALA A 279 -4.12 -1.11 12.49
CA ALA A 279 -5.25 -1.25 11.58
C ALA A 279 -6.32 -2.09 12.26
N LEU A 280 -7.54 -1.54 12.40
CA LEU A 280 -8.66 -2.23 13.02
C LEU A 280 -9.93 -2.00 12.19
N SER A 281 -10.40 -3.05 11.52
CA SER A 281 -11.71 -3.06 10.86
C SER A 281 -12.80 -3.52 11.81
N TYR A 282 -14.07 -3.30 11.42
CA TYR A 282 -15.22 -3.80 12.18
C TYR A 282 -15.19 -5.33 12.34
N ARG A 283 -14.74 -6.03 11.30
CA ARG A 283 -14.59 -7.49 11.34
C ARG A 283 -13.50 -7.92 12.33
N ASP A 284 -12.37 -7.21 12.33
CA ASP A 284 -11.27 -7.50 13.26
C ASP A 284 -11.73 -7.31 14.70
N TRP A 285 -12.51 -6.26 14.97
CA TRP A 285 -13.13 -6.05 16.29
C TRP A 285 -14.03 -7.21 16.72
N GLU A 286 -14.91 -7.71 15.84
CA GLU A 286 -15.76 -8.87 16.17
C GLU A 286 -14.94 -10.13 16.43
N GLU A 287 -13.86 -10.34 15.69
CA GLU A 287 -12.95 -11.48 15.87
C GLU A 287 -12.15 -11.35 17.18
N ILE A 288 -11.69 -10.15 17.54
CA ILE A 288 -11.00 -9.88 18.81
C ILE A 288 -11.94 -10.13 20.00
N VAL A 289 -13.18 -9.61 19.98
CA VAL A 289 -14.15 -9.83 21.07
C VAL A 289 -14.41 -11.33 21.29
N LYS A 290 -14.50 -12.10 20.21
CA LYS A 290 -14.70 -13.56 20.30
C LYS A 290 -13.46 -14.30 20.78
N THR A 291 -12.28 -13.89 20.33
CA THR A 291 -11.02 -14.61 20.62
C THR A 291 -10.54 -14.37 22.05
N PHE A 292 -10.68 -13.13 22.53
CA PHE A 292 -10.30 -12.74 23.89
C PHE A 292 -11.45 -12.92 24.90
N GLU A 293 -12.60 -13.45 24.47
CA GLU A 293 -13.80 -13.69 25.31
C GLU A 293 -14.23 -12.46 26.12
N ILE A 294 -14.04 -11.27 25.54
CA ILE A 294 -14.29 -9.98 26.20
C ILE A 294 -15.80 -9.81 26.36
N SER A 295 -16.27 -9.98 27.59
CA SER A 295 -17.69 -9.95 27.91
C SER A 295 -18.15 -8.59 28.42
N GLU A 296 -17.28 -7.86 29.12
CA GLU A 296 -17.57 -6.58 29.75
C GLU A 296 -16.45 -5.57 29.45
N PRO A 297 -16.77 -4.29 29.19
CA PRO A 297 -15.76 -3.26 28.95
C PRO A 297 -15.08 -2.81 30.25
N VAL A 298 -13.75 -2.81 30.28
CA VAL A 298 -12.96 -2.25 31.40
C VAL A 298 -13.17 -0.73 31.50
N ILE A 299 -13.16 -0.05 30.35
CA ILE A 299 -13.43 1.38 30.24
C ILE A 299 -14.95 1.58 30.10
N ALA A 300 -15.66 1.55 31.22
CA ALA A 300 -17.10 1.83 31.23
C ALA A 300 -17.41 3.30 30.91
N SER A 301 -18.45 3.54 30.10
CA SER A 301 -18.99 4.88 29.87
C SER A 301 -19.58 5.47 31.16
N GLY A 302 -19.30 6.75 31.43
CA GLY A 302 -19.90 7.48 32.56
C GLY A 302 -21.45 7.47 32.57
N GLN A 303 -22.11 7.18 31.46
CA GLN A 303 -23.58 7.04 31.41
C GLN A 303 -24.09 5.71 32.00
N SER A 304 -23.27 4.66 32.02
CA SER A 304 -23.64 3.35 32.56
C SER A 304 -23.70 3.35 34.10
N GLN A 305 -22.83 4.14 34.75
CA GLN A 305 -22.80 4.27 36.22
C GLN A 305 -24.00 5.05 36.79
N GLN A 306 -24.63 5.93 36.00
CA GLN A 306 -25.86 6.63 36.42
C GLN A 306 -27.10 5.73 36.43
N ARG A 307 -27.13 4.64 35.65
CA ARG A 307 -28.28 3.72 35.62
C ARG A 307 -28.30 2.69 36.75
N LEU A 308 -27.17 2.48 37.42
CA LEU A 308 -27.04 1.54 38.55
C LEU A 308 -27.29 2.20 39.92
N SER A 309 -27.48 3.53 39.95
CA SER A 309 -27.67 4.33 41.17
C SER A 309 -29.08 4.91 41.33
N THR A 310 -30.09 4.38 40.63
CA THR A 310 -31.52 4.68 40.85
C THR A 310 -32.27 3.40 41.24
#